data_AF-X7EBN0-F1
#
_entry.id   AF-X7EBN0-F1
#
_cell.length_a   1.000
_cell.length_b   1.000
_cell.length_c   1.000
_cell.angle_alpha   90.00
_cell.angle_beta   90.00
_cell.angle_gamma   90.00
#
_symmetry.space_group_name_H-M   'P 1'
#
loop_
_entity.id
_entity.type
_entity.pdbx_description
1 polymer ?
#
loop_
_entity_poly.entity_id
_entity_poly.type
_entity_poly.pdbx_seq_one_letter_code
_entity_poly.pdbx_strand_id
1 'polypeptide(L)'
;MKTETAIPPANTRRIWRVADLPSDRVAATYAVQHGDGSVTHHILSKRRRQVMDLLIEAPVYCASPVRISDIVHLLKRETGVAIHTDYYAGDPNTGAGGYGTYTLFSKVWRVACHQVAA
;
A
#
# COMPACT_ATOMS: atom_id res chain seq x y z
N MET A 1 2.05 10.11 17.12
CA MET A 1 3.05 11.15 17.46
C MET A 1 3.56 11.73 16.16
N LYS A 2 3.59 13.06 16.00
CA LYS A 2 4.26 13.72 14.88
C LYS A 2 5.74 13.81 15.26
N THR A 3 6.59 13.11 14.54
CA THR A 3 8.03 13.15 14.79
C THR A 3 8.63 14.14 13.80
N GLU A 4 8.85 15.38 14.23
CA GLU A 4 9.24 16.51 13.36
C GLU A 4 10.59 16.31 12.65
N THR A 5 11.39 15.34 13.10
CA THR A 5 12.70 14.96 12.52
C THR A 5 12.75 13.53 11.98
N ALA A 6 11.63 12.81 11.91
CA ALA A 6 11.67 11.44 11.42
C ALA A 6 12.02 11.40 9.92
N ILE A 7 12.87 10.45 9.57
CA ILE A 7 13.13 10.04 8.19
C ILE A 7 12.26 8.80 7.95
N PRO A 8 11.56 8.69 6.81
CA PRO A 8 10.82 7.47 6.49
C PRO A 8 11.78 6.27 6.42
N PRO A 9 11.29 5.03 6.60
CA PRO A 9 12.10 3.83 6.42
C PRO A 9 12.90 3.89 5.12
N ALA A 10 14.18 3.47 5.12
CA ALA A 10 15.07 3.65 3.99
C ALA A 10 14.59 2.96 2.69
N ASN A 11 13.81 1.89 2.82
CA ASN A 11 13.20 1.17 1.69
C ASN A 11 11.86 1.76 1.24
N THR A 12 11.40 2.88 1.82
CA THR A 12 10.13 3.51 1.47
C THR A 12 10.12 3.91 0.00
N ARG A 13 9.15 3.40 -0.76
CA ARG A 13 9.01 3.66 -2.18
C ARG A 13 8.23 4.96 -2.41
N ARG A 14 8.83 5.84 -3.21
CA ARG A 14 8.16 7.05 -3.71
C ARG A 14 7.57 6.81 -5.08
N ILE A 15 6.27 7.04 -5.23
CA ILE A 15 5.55 6.96 -6.52
C ILE A 15 5.32 8.38 -7.04
N TRP A 16 6.00 8.76 -8.12
CA TRP A 16 5.95 10.12 -8.65
C TRP A 16 4.78 10.34 -9.60
N ARG A 17 4.48 9.34 -10.43
CA ARG A 17 3.41 9.36 -11.42
C ARG A 17 2.70 8.02 -11.50
N VAL A 18 1.52 8.01 -12.10
CA VAL A 18 0.71 6.80 -12.29
C VAL A 18 1.47 5.69 -13.01
N ALA A 19 2.36 6.05 -13.95
CA ALA A 19 3.17 5.10 -14.70
C ALA A 19 4.22 4.35 -13.85
N ASP A 20 4.53 4.84 -12.64
CA ASP A 20 5.47 4.16 -11.74
C ASP A 20 4.80 3.05 -10.91
N LEU A 21 3.47 2.92 -11.00
CA LEU A 21 2.74 1.82 -10.38
C LEU A 21 2.98 0.51 -11.14
N PRO A 22 2.88 -0.66 -10.48
CA PRO A 22 2.95 -1.96 -11.15
C PRO A 22 2.03 -1.99 -12.37
N SER A 23 2.53 -2.38 -13.54
CA SER A 23 1.77 -2.31 -14.79
C SER A 23 0.60 -3.28 -14.83
N ASP A 24 0.73 -4.41 -14.13
CA ASP A 24 -0.27 -5.46 -14.14
C ASP A 24 -1.49 -5.12 -13.27
N ARG A 25 -2.67 -5.22 -13.88
CA ARG A 25 -3.96 -4.82 -13.33
C ARG A 25 -4.97 -5.96 -13.30
N VAL A 26 -4.60 -7.14 -13.81
CA VAL A 26 -5.44 -8.35 -13.83
C VAL A 26 -5.84 -8.73 -12.40
N ALA A 27 -7.02 -9.31 -12.21
CA ALA A 27 -7.43 -9.75 -10.88
C ALA A 27 -6.44 -10.75 -10.28
N ALA A 28 -6.15 -10.62 -8.98
CA ALA A 28 -5.32 -11.55 -8.22
C ALA A 28 -5.94 -11.78 -6.83
N THR A 29 -5.73 -12.97 -6.29
CA THR A 29 -6.22 -13.36 -4.96
C THR A 29 -5.14 -13.09 -3.91
N TYR A 30 -5.54 -12.48 -2.80
CA TYR A 30 -4.67 -12.16 -1.68
C TYR A 30 -5.22 -12.81 -0.42
N ALA A 31 -4.35 -13.46 0.34
CA ALA A 31 -4.64 -13.89 1.69
C ALA A 31 -4.20 -12.81 2.67
N VAL A 32 -5.10 -12.40 3.55
CA VAL A 32 -4.86 -11.41 4.62
C VAL A 32 -5.01 -12.12 5.95
N GLN A 33 -3.93 -12.16 6.73
CA GLN A 33 -3.95 -12.64 8.11
C GLN A 33 -4.31 -11.49 9.06
N HIS A 34 -5.33 -11.72 9.88
CA HIS A 34 -5.82 -10.79 10.90
C HIS A 34 -5.10 -11.00 12.23
N GLY A 35 -5.26 -10.04 13.15
CA GLY A 35 -4.62 -10.09 14.47
C GLY A 35 -5.05 -11.26 15.36
N ASP A 36 -6.23 -11.84 15.11
CA ASP A 36 -6.74 -13.05 15.76
C ASP A 36 -6.20 -14.35 15.13
N GLY A 37 -5.36 -14.24 14.10
CA GLY A 37 -4.79 -15.36 13.36
C GLY A 37 -5.67 -15.88 12.22
N SER A 38 -6.92 -15.42 12.09
CA SER A 38 -7.80 -15.81 10.99
C SER A 38 -7.28 -15.29 9.65
N VAL A 39 -7.55 -16.04 8.57
CA VAL A 39 -7.12 -15.68 7.21
C VAL A 39 -8.34 -15.50 6.33
N THR A 40 -8.41 -14.36 5.66
CA THR A 40 -9.46 -14.06 4.66
C THR A 40 -8.86 -13.91 3.27
N HIS A 41 -9.65 -14.25 2.26
CA HIS A 41 -9.21 -14.22 0.87
C HIS A 41 -9.97 -13.14 0.10
N HIS A 42 -9.23 -12.30 -0.63
CA HIS A 42 -9.78 -11.15 -1.35
C HIS A 42 -9.28 -11.13 -2.79
N ILE A 43 -10.20 -10.98 -3.74
CA ILE A 43 -9.84 -10.78 -5.15
C ILE A 43 -9.72 -9.27 -5.39
N LEU A 44 -8.50 -8.81 -5.65
CA LEU A 44 -8.22 -7.41 -5.96
C LEU A 44 -7.85 -7.26 -7.43
N SER A 45 -8.29 -6.17 -8.04
CA SER A 45 -8.02 -5.84 -9.44
C SER A 45 -7.75 -4.35 -9.62
N LYS A 46 -7.27 -3.97 -10.81
CA LYS A 46 -7.01 -2.58 -11.19
C LYS A 46 -6.09 -1.91 -10.15
N ARG A 47 -6.45 -0.69 -9.71
CA ARG A 47 -5.60 0.11 -8.82
C ARG A 47 -5.47 -0.47 -7.41
N ARG A 48 -6.50 -1.15 -6.90
CA ARG A 48 -6.46 -1.84 -5.60
C ARG A 48 -5.36 -2.90 -5.56
N ARG A 49 -5.28 -3.71 -6.61
CA ARG A 49 -4.20 -4.66 -6.80
C ARG A 49 -2.83 -3.97 -6.83
N GLN A 50 -2.67 -2.98 -7.70
CA GLN A 50 -1.38 -2.29 -7.87
C GLN A 50 -0.87 -1.71 -6.55
N VAL A 51 -1.76 -1.12 -5.75
CA VAL A 51 -1.40 -0.54 -4.44
C VAL A 51 -1.13 -1.63 -3.40
N MET A 52 -1.92 -2.72 -3.37
CA MET A 52 -1.64 -3.84 -2.47
C MET A 52 -0.26 -4.45 -2.75
N ASP A 53 0.08 -4.66 -4.03
CA ASP A 53 1.38 -5.19 -4.42
C ASP A 53 2.55 -4.31 -3.94
N LEU A 54 2.44 -3.00 -4.13
CA LEU A 54 3.46 -2.07 -3.64
C LEU A 54 3.60 -2.12 -2.11
N LEU A 55 2.47 -2.18 -1.40
CA LEU A 55 2.43 -2.20 0.07
C LEU A 55 2.99 -3.51 0.65
N ILE A 56 2.86 -4.64 -0.06
CA ILE A 56 3.47 -5.91 0.33
C ILE A 56 5.01 -5.82 0.25
N GLU A 57 5.54 -5.10 -0.74
CA GLU A 57 6.99 -4.99 -0.95
C GLU A 57 7.67 -4.01 0.02
N ALA A 58 7.05 -2.84 0.27
CA ALA A 58 7.63 -1.80 1.09
C ALA A 58 6.60 -0.75 1.52
N PRO A 59 6.92 0.10 2.52
CA PRO A 59 6.18 1.33 2.77
C PRO A 59 6.13 2.21 1.51
N VAL A 60 5.02 2.92 1.30
CA VAL A 60 4.79 3.71 0.07
C VAL A 60 4.28 5.10 0.39
N TYR A 61 4.79 6.11 -0.32
CA TYR A 61 4.13 7.42 -0.45
C TYR A 61 4.09 7.83 -1.91
N CYS A 62 3.20 8.77 -2.24
CA CYS A 62 3.04 9.22 -3.60
C CYS A 62 2.99 10.74 -3.72
N ALA A 63 3.27 11.23 -4.92
CA ALA A 63 2.94 12.60 -5.29
C ALA A 63 1.41 12.80 -5.29
N SER A 64 0.97 14.03 -4.98
CA SER A 64 -0.44 14.41 -4.94
C SER A 64 -1.26 14.00 -6.18
N PRO A 65 -0.73 14.09 -7.43
CA PRO A 65 -1.48 13.66 -8.61
C PRO A 65 -1.75 12.16 -8.72
N VAL A 66 -0.99 11.31 -8.01
CA VAL A 66 -1.21 9.85 -8.01
C VAL A 66 -2.29 9.45 -7.01
N ARG A 67 -2.36 10.17 -5.89
CA ARG A 67 -3.39 10.11 -4.84
C ARG A 67 -3.82 8.68 -4.45
N ILE A 68 -2.90 7.91 -3.88
CA ILE A 68 -3.18 6.53 -3.46
C ILE A 68 -4.00 6.42 -2.16
N SER A 69 -4.24 7.54 -1.46
CA SER A 69 -4.98 7.59 -0.18
C SER A 69 -6.35 6.94 -0.26
N ASP A 70 -7.09 7.21 -1.34
CA ASP A 70 -8.47 6.72 -1.51
C ASP A 70 -8.46 5.21 -1.71
N ILE A 71 -7.44 4.70 -2.40
CA ILE A 71 -7.24 3.27 -2.62
C ILE A 71 -6.83 2.59 -1.31
N VAL A 72 -5.94 3.20 -0.53
CA VAL A 72 -5.58 2.69 0.81
C VAL A 72 -6.82 2.62 1.70
N HIS A 73 -7.68 3.63 1.67
CA HIS A 73 -8.94 3.62 2.41
C HIS A 73 -9.86 2.48 1.97
N LEU A 74 -10.02 2.26 0.67
CA LEU A 74 -10.79 1.12 0.14
C LEU A 74 -10.20 -0.22 0.58
N LEU A 75 -8.88 -0.40 0.49
CA LEU A 75 -8.22 -1.63 0.94
C LEU A 75 -8.53 -1.92 2.41
N LYS A 76 -8.34 -0.93 3.31
CA LYS A 76 -8.67 -1.08 4.74
C LYS A 76 -10.12 -1.54 4.95
N ARG A 77 -11.07 -0.89 4.26
CA ARG A 77 -12.50 -1.14 4.43
C ARG A 77 -12.93 -2.49 3.86
N GLU A 78 -12.43 -2.86 2.68
CA GLU A 78 -12.89 -4.04 1.95
C GLU A 78 -12.20 -5.32 2.42
N THR A 79 -10.93 -5.25 2.79
CA THR A 79 -10.15 -6.45 3.15
C THR A 79 -9.87 -6.58 4.64
N GLY A 80 -10.12 -5.54 5.42
CA GLY A 80 -9.77 -5.47 6.84
C GLY A 80 -8.27 -5.33 7.10
N VAL A 81 -7.47 -5.07 6.06
CA VAL A 81 -6.01 -4.98 6.19
C VAL A 81 -5.58 -3.80 7.08
N ALA A 82 -4.64 -4.05 7.98
CA ALA A 82 -4.02 -3.02 8.80
C ALA A 82 -2.93 -2.31 8.00
N ILE A 83 -3.16 -1.03 7.68
CA ILE A 83 -2.18 -0.14 7.05
C ILE A 83 -2.02 1.08 7.94
N HIS A 84 -0.81 1.33 8.42
CA HIS A 84 -0.50 2.52 9.22
C HIS A 84 -0.14 3.70 8.32
N THR A 85 -0.34 4.91 8.84
CA THR A 85 0.06 6.14 8.14
C THR A 85 0.94 6.96 9.06
N ASP A 86 2.20 7.10 8.68
CA ASP A 86 3.18 7.94 9.37
C ASP A 86 3.40 9.21 8.57
N TYR A 87 3.42 10.35 9.25
CA TYR A 87 3.58 11.67 8.62
C TYR A 87 4.98 12.20 8.87
N TYR A 88 5.60 12.68 7.80
CA TYR A 88 6.96 13.20 7.77
C TYR A 88 6.95 14.65 7.31
N ALA A 89 7.91 15.43 7.80
CA ALA A 89 8.10 16.81 7.36
C ALA A 89 8.59 16.82 5.90
N GLY A 90 8.10 17.80 5.13
CA GLY A 90 8.65 18.10 3.81
C GLY A 90 9.91 18.94 3.92
N ASP A 91 10.54 19.21 2.79
CA ASP A 91 11.72 20.06 2.75
C ASP A 91 11.32 21.56 2.75
N PRO A 92 11.67 22.31 3.80
CA PRO A 92 11.31 23.72 3.92
C PRO A 92 11.99 24.60 2.86
N ASN A 93 13.15 24.19 2.33
CA ASN A 93 13.90 24.98 1.35
C ASN A 93 13.23 24.96 -0.03
N THR A 94 12.49 23.89 -0.34
CA THR A 94 11.76 23.75 -1.61
C THR A 94 10.28 24.10 -1.48
N GLY A 95 9.82 24.48 -0.27
CA GLY A 95 8.41 24.70 0.04
C GLY A 95 7.56 23.42 -0.01
N ALA A 96 8.20 22.25 0.04
CA ALA A 96 7.49 20.99 0.03
C ALA A 96 6.73 20.79 1.36
N GLY A 97 5.42 20.57 1.27
CA GLY A 97 4.60 20.23 2.44
C GLY A 97 4.93 18.86 3.02
N GLY A 98 4.47 18.61 4.25
CA GLY A 98 4.56 17.28 4.86
C GLY A 98 3.84 16.22 4.04
N TYR A 99 4.31 14.97 4.14
CA TYR A 99 3.79 13.84 3.38
C TYR A 99 3.54 12.63 4.30
N GLY A 100 2.54 11.82 3.93
CA GLY A 100 2.22 10.58 4.62
C GLY A 100 2.81 9.38 3.88
N THR A 101 3.43 8.45 4.60
CA THR A 101 3.77 7.12 4.09
C THR A 101 2.75 6.11 4.60
N TYR A 102 2.49 5.09 3.80
CA TYR A 102 1.59 3.99 4.12
C TYR A 102 2.42 2.72 4.30
N THR A 103 2.30 2.10 5.47
CA THR A 103 3.02 0.88 5.81
C THR A 103 2.02 -0.24 6.07
N LEU A 104 2.21 -1.38 5.41
CA LEU A 104 1.42 -2.58 5.64
C LEU A 104 1.87 -3.26 6.95
N PHE A 105 0.94 -3.46 7.87
CA PHE A 105 1.18 -4.17 9.14
C PHE A 105 0.60 -5.57 9.17
N SER A 106 -0.52 -5.80 8.46
CA SER A 106 -1.05 -7.15 8.28
C SER A 106 -0.10 -8.00 7.47
N LYS A 107 -0.02 -9.29 7.79
CA LYS A 107 0.65 -10.26 6.92
C LYS A 107 -0.26 -10.53 5.72
N VAL A 108 0.21 -10.17 4.53
CA VAL A 108 -0.53 -10.36 3.27
C VAL A 108 0.38 -11.04 2.26
N TRP A 109 -0.17 -12.00 1.52
CA TRP A 109 0.53 -12.64 0.40
C TRP A 109 -0.42 -12.94 -0.75
N ARG A 110 0.13 -12.97 -1.96
CA ARG A 110 -0.60 -13.45 -3.14
C ARG A 110 -0.81 -14.96 -3.02
N VAL A 111 -2.01 -15.40 -3.34
CA VAL A 111 -2.34 -16.83 -3.46
C VAL A 111 -2.17 -17.23 -4.91
N ALA A 112 -1.30 -18.21 -5.18
CA ALA A 112 -1.17 -18.78 -6.51
C ALA A 112 -2.51 -19.42 -6.90
N CYS A 113 -3.06 -19.01 -8.04
CA CYS A 113 -4.21 -19.70 -8.61
C CYS A 113 -3.73 -21.06 -9.13
N HIS A 114 -3.95 -22.14 -8.38
CA HIS A 114 -3.89 -23.47 -8.97
C HIS A 114 -5.07 -23.57 -9.94
N GLN A 115 -4.78 -23.57 -11.24
CA GLN A 115 -5.74 -24.09 -12.20
C GLN A 115 -5.94 -25.58 -11.86
N VAL A 116 -7.12 -25.93 -11.35
CA VAL A 116 -7.60 -27.31 -11.41
C VAL A 116 -7.77 -27.63 -12.89
N ALA A 117 -6.85 -28.43 -13.42
CA ALA A 117 -7.05 -29.09 -14.70
C ALA A 117 -8.33 -29.93 -14.58
N ALA A 118 -9.33 -29.59 -15.38
CA ALA A 118 -10.50 -30.42 -15.64
C ALA A 118 -10.17 -31.41 -16.75
#